data_AF-A0AB39HJZ3-F1
#
_entry.id   AF-A0AB39HJZ3-F1
#
_cell.length_a   1.000
_cell.length_b   1.000
_cell.length_c   1.000
_cell.angle_alpha   90.00
_cell.angle_beta   90.00
_cell.angle_gamma   90.00
#
_symmetry.space_group_name_H-M   'P 1'
#
loop_
_entity.id
_entity.type
_entity.pdbx_description
1 polymer ?
#
loop_
_entity_poly.entity_id
_entity_poly.type
_entity_poly.pdbx_seq_one_letter_code
_entity_poly.pdbx_strand_id
1 'polypeptide(L)' 'MIVPIKVTDEGEHYLEIPQQYLEELGWSTGDIVIWTQNDDGSFSLSKSEDTQP' A
#
# COMPACT_ATOMS: atom_id res chain seq x y z
N MET A 1 4.19 13.01 -3.61
CA MET A 1 3.21 12.78 -4.68
C MET A 1 1.83 12.65 -4.06
N ILE A 2 0.75 13.05 -4.74
CA ILE A 2 -0.62 12.81 -4.30
C ILE A 2 -1.24 11.80 -5.25
N VAL A 3 -1.82 10.72 -4.71
CA VAL A 3 -2.52 9.69 -5.48
C VAL A 3 -4.01 9.80 -5.15
N PRO A 4 -4.91 9.84 -6.15
CA PRO A 4 -6.34 9.86 -5.90
C PRO A 4 -6.84 8.50 -5.40
N ILE A 5 -7.80 8.51 -4.48
CA ILE A 5 -8.52 7.31 -4.06
C ILE A 5 -9.51 6.93 -5.17
N LYS A 6 -9.51 5.66 -5.55
CA LYS A 6 -10.45 5.06 -6.50
C LYS A 6 -11.47 4.23 -5.74
N VAL A 7 -12.58 3.91 -6.40
CA VAL A 7 -13.68 3.11 -5.84
C VAL A 7 -13.92 1.91 -6.76
N THR A 8 -14.02 0.71 -6.19
CA THR A 8 -14.39 -0.50 -6.93
C THR A 8 -15.87 -0.47 -7.32
N ASP A 9 -16.29 -1.37 -8.23
CA ASP A 9 -17.71 -1.52 -8.58
C ASP A 9 -18.57 -1.90 -7.34
N GLU A 10 -17.95 -2.57 -6.37
CA GLU A 10 -18.56 -2.97 -5.09
C GLU A 10 -18.59 -1.84 -4.04
N GLY A 11 -18.04 -0.66 -4.36
CA GLY A 11 -18.04 0.51 -3.48
C GLY A 11 -16.86 0.59 -2.50
N GLU A 12 -15.86 -0.30 -2.64
CA GLU A 12 -14.68 -0.30 -1.77
C GLU A 12 -13.64 0.72 -2.25
N HIS A 13 -13.02 1.43 -1.30
CA HIS A 13 -12.02 2.44 -1.62
C HIS A 13 -10.63 1.80 -1.69
N TYR A 14 -9.87 2.12 -2.73
CA TYR A 14 -8.51 1.65 -2.91
C TYR A 14 -7.61 2.74 -3.48
N LEU A 15 -6.30 2.59 -3.24
CA LEU A 15 -5.27 3.43 -3.85
C LEU A 15 -4.37 2.54 -4.70
N GLU A 16 -3.91 3.09 -5.82
CA GLU A 16 -2.99 2.41 -6.74
C GLU A 16 -1.60 2.98 -6.53
N ILE A 17 -0.67 2.15 -6.08
CA ILE A 17 0.73 2.57 -5.88
C ILE A 17 1.39 2.64 -7.26
N PRO A 18 1.94 3.79 -7.67
CA PRO A 18 2.62 3.93 -8.96
C PRO A 18 3.78 2.94 -9.10
N GLN A 19 3.95 2.38 -10.31
CA GLN A 19 4.95 1.35 -10.60
C GLN A 19 6.37 1.74 -10.16
N GLN A 20 6.77 3.00 -10.39
CA GLN A 20 8.07 3.52 -9.96
C GLN A 20 8.35 3.30 -8.47
N TYR A 21 7.34 3.46 -7.60
CA TYR A 21 7.49 3.27 -6.16
C TYR A 21 7.46 1.79 -5.76
N LEU A 22 6.68 0.97 -6.46
CA LEU A 22 6.73 -0.48 -6.27
C LEU A 22 8.15 -1.00 -6.56
N GLU A 23 8.77 -0.52 -7.64
CA GLU A 23 10.15 -0.88 -8.01
C GLU A 23 11.17 -0.36 -6.98
N GLU A 24 11.08 0.91 -6.58
CA GLU A 24 11.97 1.50 -5.56
C GLU A 24 11.86 0.82 -4.20
N LEU A 25 10.65 0.40 -3.80
CA LEU A 25 10.40 -0.29 -2.53
C LEU A 25 10.61 -1.80 -2.60
N GLY A 26 10.81 -2.36 -3.80
CA GLY A 26 10.91 -3.81 -4.01
C GLY A 26 9.61 -4.56 -3.70
N TRP A 27 8.46 -3.94 -3.98
CA TRP A 27 7.13 -4.51 -3.80
C TRP A 27 6.65 -5.14 -5.09
N SER A 28 6.02 -6.30 -4.97
CA SER A 28 5.43 -7.06 -6.06
C SER A 28 4.02 -7.51 -5.69
N THR A 29 3.20 -7.81 -6.69
CA THR A 29 1.86 -8.37 -6.43
C THR A 29 1.98 -9.65 -5.61
N GLY A 30 1.21 -9.72 -4.53
CA GLY A 30 1.27 -10.83 -3.57
C GLY A 30 2.11 -10.56 -2.33
N ASP A 31 2.90 -9.47 -2.30
CA ASP A 31 3.55 -9.03 -1.06
C ASP A 31 2.53 -8.60 -0.01
N ILE A 32 2.80 -8.97 1.25
CA ILE A 32 1.98 -8.54 2.39
C ILE A 32 2.45 -7.16 2.83
N VAL A 33 1.50 -6.23 2.94
CA VAL A 33 1.74 -4.86 3.41
C VAL A 33 1.09 -4.66 4.76
N ILE A 34 1.84 -4.10 5.70
CA ILE A 34 1.40 -3.75 7.05
C ILE A 34 0.98 -2.28 7.04
N TRP A 35 -0.24 -2.02 7.51
CA TRP A 35 -0.78 -0.68 7.71
C TRP A 35 -0.65 -0.29 9.17
N THR A 36 0.05 0.82 9.43
CA THR A 36 0.21 1.38 10.78
C THR A 36 -0.45 2.74 10.82
N GLN A 37 -1.45 2.91 11.69
CA GLN A 37 -2.05 4.21 11.96
C GLN A 37 -1.13 5.02 12.88
N ASN A 38 -0.86 6.26 12.51
CA ASN A 38 -0.07 7.20 13.30
C ASN A 38 -0.98 8.13 14.12
N ASP A 39 -0.43 8.74 15.18
CA ASP A 39 -1.18 9.60 16.11
C ASP A 39 -1.72 10.90 15.47
N ASP A 40 -1.16 11.31 14.33
CA ASP A 40 -1.59 12.49 13.57
C ASP A 40 -2.74 12.19 12.59
N GLY A 41 -3.27 10.97 12.60
CA GLY A 41 -4.33 10.52 11.69
C GLY A 41 -3.82 10.08 10.31
N SER A 42 -2.51 10.07 10.08
CA SER A 42 -1.91 9.49 8.87
C SER A 42 -1.73 7.97 9.00
N PHE A 43 -1.42 7.32 7.89
CA PHE A 43 -1.09 5.89 7.83
C PHE A 43 0.29 5.68 7.19
N SER A 44 1.09 4.83 7.80
CA SER A 44 2.36 4.34 7.28
C SER A 44 2.16 2.95 6.70
N LEU A 45 2.67 2.70 5.49
CA LEU A 45 2.65 1.37 4.87
C LEU A 45 4.08 0.82 4.82
N SER A 46 4.26 -0.41 5.30
CA SER A 46 5.54 -1.11 5.31
C SER A 46 5.39 -2.51 4.73
N LYS A 47 6.42 -3.00 4.04
CA LYS A 47 6.47 -4.41 3.63
C LYS A 47 6.54 -5.30 4.86
N SER A 48 5.74 -6.35 4.90
CA SER A 48 5.96 -7.42 5.88
C SER A 48 7.29 -8.10 5.59
N GLU A 49 8.15 -8.23 6.60
CA GLU A 49 9.39 -9.01 6.48
C GLU A 49 9.14 -10.52 6.49
N ASP A 50 7.89 -10.95 6.73
CA ASP A 50 7.47 -12.34 6.63
C ASP A 50 7.38 -12.75 5.15
N THR A 51 8.53 -12.95 4.51
CA THR A 51 8.64 -13.92 3.43
C THR A 51 8.46 -15.28 4.09
N GLN A 52 7.25 -15.85 4.01
CA GLN A 52 7.06 -17.25 4.42
C GLN A 52 8.15 -18.11 3.74
N PRO A 53 8.88 -18.94 4.51
CA PRO A 53 9.93 -19.83 4.00
C PRO A 53 9.40 -20.97 3.13
#